data_AF-A0A9R1A9I0-F1
#
_entry.id   AF-A0A9R1A9I0-F1
#
_cell.length_a   1.000
_cell.length_b   1.000
_cell.length_c   1.000
_cell.angle_alpha   90.00
_cell.angle_beta   90.00
_cell.angle_gamma   90.00
#
_symmetry.space_group_name_H-M   'P 1'
#
loop_
_entity.id
_entity.type
_entity.pdbx_description
1 polymer ?
#
loop_
_entity_poly.entity_id
_entity_poly.type
_entity_poly.pdbx_seq_one_letter_code
_entity_poly.pdbx_strand_id
1 'polypeptide(L)'
;MAATCSLRSVVRAPPPPRGLAGARRAVRCCSSAAPTGASTSKLVLEVKERLQREHPGLPTGRSGRDDDEMILWFLKDRKFAVDEAVPKLAKAIKWRQDFRVPELSEESVKGLYQTGKAYVHDSFDINGRPVLVVVAAKHFPSKQDSLENEKLCAFLVEKALRNLPMGTDNILGIFDLRGFGVENGDLQFLKFLDRCVLLLLSQAAWRSSICGCTICVSANVAAC
;
A
#
# COMPACT_ATOMS: atom_id res chain seq x y z
N MET A 1 35.83 37.59 -38.50
CA MET A 1 34.92 38.02 -37.41
C MET A 1 35.22 37.17 -36.19
N ALA A 2 35.83 37.77 -35.18
CA ALA A 2 36.28 37.09 -33.97
C ALA A 2 35.14 37.01 -32.93
N ALA A 3 34.88 35.82 -32.40
CA ALA A 3 33.93 35.60 -31.32
C ALA A 3 34.63 35.83 -29.98
N THR A 4 34.19 36.84 -29.24
CA THR A 4 34.65 37.16 -27.88
C THR A 4 34.07 36.17 -26.87
N CYS A 5 34.93 35.43 -26.19
CA CYS A 5 34.58 34.53 -25.08
C CYS A 5 34.54 35.34 -23.77
N SER A 6 33.37 35.43 -23.13
CA SER A 6 33.16 36.17 -21.88
C SER A 6 33.42 35.26 -20.67
N LEU A 7 34.50 35.51 -19.94
CA LEU A 7 34.84 34.86 -18.68
C LEU A 7 33.92 35.36 -17.56
N ARG A 8 32.98 34.52 -17.10
CA ARG A 8 32.24 34.77 -15.85
C ARG A 8 33.07 34.29 -14.66
N SER A 9 33.41 35.20 -13.74
CA SER A 9 34.12 34.87 -12.51
C SER A 9 33.24 34.03 -11.58
N VAL A 10 33.75 32.89 -11.13
CA VAL A 10 33.14 32.07 -10.07
C VAL A 10 33.46 32.70 -8.73
N VAL A 11 32.49 33.36 -8.11
CA VAL A 11 32.57 33.82 -6.71
C VAL A 11 32.27 32.62 -5.81
N ARG A 12 33.25 32.19 -5.00
CA ARG A 12 33.05 31.14 -3.98
C ARG A 12 32.35 31.73 -2.76
N ALA A 13 31.33 31.04 -2.26
CA ALA A 13 30.64 31.40 -1.02
C ALA A 13 31.54 31.15 0.22
N PRO A 14 31.42 31.98 1.28
CA PRO A 14 32.18 31.81 2.51
C PRO A 14 31.66 30.63 3.37
N PRO A 15 32.51 30.01 4.20
CA PRO A 15 32.12 28.90 5.07
C PRO A 15 31.23 29.39 6.23
N PRO A 16 30.34 28.52 6.77
CA PRO A 16 29.46 28.89 7.86
C PRO A 16 30.23 29.05 9.19
N PRO A 17 29.75 29.93 10.10
CA PRO A 17 30.39 30.14 11.39
C PRO A 17 30.22 28.94 12.32
N ARG A 18 31.29 28.62 13.05
CA ARG A 18 31.32 27.57 14.08
C ARG A 18 30.78 28.10 15.40
N GLY A 19 29.81 27.38 15.96
CA GLY A 19 29.59 27.30 17.41
C GLY A 19 28.40 28.09 17.95
N LEU A 20 27.33 27.35 18.29
CA LEU A 20 26.48 27.59 19.46
C LEU A 20 25.89 26.23 19.84
N ALA A 21 26.37 25.67 20.95
CA ALA A 21 25.91 24.40 21.49
C ALA A 21 24.48 24.55 22.03
N GLY A 22 23.49 24.28 21.19
CA GLY A 22 22.11 24.14 21.63
C GLY A 22 21.93 22.82 22.38
N ALA A 23 21.55 22.91 23.66
CA ALA A 23 21.16 21.76 24.47
C ALA A 23 20.04 20.98 23.77
N ARG A 24 20.39 19.85 23.15
CA ARG A 24 19.40 18.90 22.64
C ARG A 24 18.74 18.24 23.85
N ARG A 25 17.58 18.76 24.23
CA ARG A 25 16.65 18.06 25.13
C ARG A 25 16.35 16.71 24.48
N ALA A 26 16.90 15.64 25.06
CA ALA A 26 16.64 14.29 24.61
C ALA A 26 15.12 14.06 24.72
N VAL A 27 14.44 14.03 23.58
CA VAL A 27 13.09 13.50 23.50
C VAL A 27 13.24 12.03 23.89
N ARG A 28 12.76 11.69 25.08
CA ARG A 28 12.66 10.31 25.55
C ARG A 28 11.70 9.59 24.60
N CYS A 29 12.25 8.96 23.58
CA CYS A 29 11.49 8.05 22.75
C CYS A 29 11.18 6.86 23.66
N CYS A 30 9.92 6.75 24.11
CA CYS A 30 9.43 5.53 24.70
C CYS A 30 9.41 4.49 23.59
N SER A 31 10.54 3.80 23.41
CA SER A 31 10.61 2.59 22.59
C SER A 31 9.83 1.52 23.35
N SER A 32 8.52 1.42 23.11
CA SER A 32 7.76 0.25 23.49
C SER A 32 8.41 -0.94 22.79
N ALA A 33 9.10 -1.79 23.56
CA ALA A 33 9.67 -3.02 23.02
C ALA A 33 8.57 -3.82 22.31
N ALA A 34 8.89 -4.38 21.14
CA ALA A 34 7.95 -5.22 20.42
C ALA A 34 7.49 -6.38 21.33
N PRO A 35 6.19 -6.70 21.37
CA PRO A 35 5.68 -7.77 22.22
C PRO A 35 6.31 -9.12 21.86
N THR A 36 6.57 -9.95 22.88
CA THR A 36 7.07 -11.32 22.69
C THR A 36 6.03 -12.21 22.02
N GLY A 37 6.43 -13.34 21.40
CA GLY A 37 5.50 -14.24 20.69
C GLY A 37 4.31 -14.71 21.55
N ALA A 38 4.54 -14.99 22.84
CA ALA A 38 3.47 -15.32 23.78
C ALA A 38 2.51 -14.15 24.08
N SER A 39 2.98 -12.91 23.96
CA SER A 39 2.15 -11.71 24.07
C SER A 39 1.32 -11.48 22.80
N THR A 40 1.87 -11.76 21.62
CA THR A 40 1.17 -11.61 20.34
C THR A 40 -0.03 -12.54 20.23
N SER A 41 0.11 -13.82 20.60
CA SER A 41 -1.01 -14.78 20.57
C SER A 41 -2.18 -14.34 21.46
N LYS A 42 -1.89 -13.72 22.62
CA LYS A 42 -2.94 -13.18 23.52
C LYS A 42 -3.71 -12.03 22.86
N LEU A 43 -3.00 -11.11 22.20
CA LEU A 43 -3.63 -9.98 21.51
C LEU A 43 -4.49 -10.43 20.33
N VAL A 44 -4.02 -11.43 19.57
CA VAL A 44 -4.81 -12.02 18.48
C VAL A 44 -6.11 -12.63 19.02
N LEU A 45 -6.02 -13.40 20.11
CA LEU A 45 -7.19 -13.98 20.76
C LEU A 45 -8.17 -12.91 21.26
N GLU A 46 -7.66 -11.85 21.90
CA GLU A 46 -8.46 -10.72 22.35
C GLU A 46 -9.20 -10.04 21.19
N VAL A 47 -8.53 -9.80 20.05
CA VAL A 47 -9.17 -9.25 18.85
C VAL A 47 -10.27 -10.19 18.33
N LYS A 48 -10.06 -11.52 18.30
CA LYS A 48 -11.10 -12.48 17.89
C LYS A 48 -12.34 -12.39 18.77
N GLU A 49 -12.15 -12.39 20.09
CA GLU A 49 -13.25 -12.28 21.06
C GLU A 49 -14.01 -10.96 20.90
N ARG A 50 -13.29 -9.86 20.70
CA ARG A 50 -13.89 -8.55 20.45
C ARG A 50 -14.68 -8.50 19.16
N LEU A 51 -14.12 -9.00 18.06
CA LEU A 51 -14.84 -9.06 16.78
C LEU A 51 -16.08 -9.94 16.87
N GLN A 52 -16.02 -11.08 17.57
CA GLN A 52 -17.17 -11.94 17.81
C GLN A 52 -18.28 -11.23 18.60
N ARG A 53 -17.92 -10.44 19.61
CA ARG A 53 -18.86 -9.74 20.48
C ARG A 53 -19.44 -8.48 19.84
N GLU A 54 -18.59 -7.66 19.24
CA GLU A 54 -18.95 -6.34 18.69
C GLU A 54 -19.49 -6.44 17.25
N HIS A 55 -19.08 -7.46 16.50
CA HIS A 55 -19.42 -7.65 15.09
C HIS A 55 -19.80 -9.11 14.75
N PRO A 56 -20.82 -9.70 15.39
CA PRO A 56 -21.14 -11.13 15.26
C PRO A 56 -21.55 -11.57 13.85
N GLY A 57 -22.00 -10.65 13.00
CA GLY A 57 -22.39 -10.93 11.61
C GLY A 57 -21.24 -11.00 10.61
N LEU A 58 -19.99 -10.74 11.03
CA LEU A 58 -18.83 -10.86 10.13
C LEU A 58 -18.51 -12.34 9.84
N PRO A 59 -18.10 -12.66 8.59
CA PRO A 59 -17.76 -14.01 8.19
C PRO A 59 -16.52 -14.53 8.95
N THR A 60 -16.45 -15.85 9.05
CA THR A 60 -15.29 -16.61 9.54
C THR A 60 -14.55 -17.31 8.39
N GLY A 61 -13.38 -17.86 8.66
CA GLY A 61 -12.49 -18.50 7.70
C GLY A 61 -11.46 -17.55 7.12
N ARG A 62 -10.97 -17.85 5.92
CA ARG A 62 -9.93 -17.05 5.24
C ARG A 62 -10.41 -15.62 5.05
N SER A 63 -9.60 -14.66 5.49
CA SER A 63 -9.94 -13.23 5.52
C SER A 63 -11.18 -12.88 6.35
N GLY A 64 -11.58 -13.76 7.25
CA GLY A 64 -12.68 -13.58 8.19
C GLY A 64 -12.20 -13.04 9.54
N ARG A 65 -13.13 -12.93 10.48
CA ARG A 65 -12.88 -12.41 11.84
C ARG A 65 -12.03 -13.31 12.74
N ASP A 66 -11.68 -14.51 12.29
CA ASP A 66 -10.90 -15.54 12.97
C ASP A 66 -9.60 -15.90 12.22
N ASP A 67 -9.26 -15.16 11.14
CA ASP A 67 -8.00 -15.31 10.40
C ASP A 67 -6.82 -14.71 11.21
N ASP A 68 -6.00 -15.58 11.80
CA ASP A 68 -4.87 -15.19 12.65
C ASP A 68 -3.84 -14.31 11.93
N GLU A 69 -3.57 -14.59 10.65
CA GLU A 69 -2.58 -13.85 9.88
C GLU A 69 -3.09 -12.44 9.59
N MET A 70 -4.34 -12.31 9.14
CA MET A 70 -4.95 -11.02 8.89
C MET A 70 -5.08 -10.20 10.19
N ILE A 71 -5.49 -10.83 11.30
CA ILE A 71 -5.56 -10.15 12.60
C ILE A 71 -4.18 -9.64 13.02
N LEU A 72 -3.15 -10.48 12.89
CA LEU A 72 -1.78 -10.10 13.23
C LEU A 72 -1.29 -8.92 12.39
N TRP A 73 -1.65 -8.86 11.10
CA TRP A 73 -1.31 -7.74 10.23
C TRP A 73 -1.93 -6.42 10.70
N PHE A 74 -3.23 -6.41 10.99
CA PHE A 74 -3.91 -5.21 11.50
C PHE A 74 -3.40 -4.80 12.89
N LEU A 75 -3.03 -5.75 13.74
CA LEU A 75 -2.37 -5.47 15.01
C LEU A 75 -1.02 -4.79 14.79
N LYS A 76 -0.15 -5.33 13.93
CA LYS A 76 1.16 -4.73 13.63
C LYS A 76 1.03 -3.30 13.07
N ASP A 77 0.12 -3.07 12.13
CA ASP A 77 -0.18 -1.73 11.57
C ASP A 77 -0.57 -0.73 12.68
N ARG A 78 -1.39 -1.19 13.64
CA ARG A 78 -1.85 -0.38 14.77
C ARG A 78 -0.92 -0.43 15.99
N LYS A 79 0.34 -0.83 15.81
CA LYS A 79 1.35 -0.93 16.88
C LYS A 79 0.83 -1.74 18.08
N PHE A 80 0.14 -2.83 17.77
CA PHE A 80 -0.50 -3.75 18.71
C PHE A 80 -1.59 -3.13 19.59
N ALA A 81 -2.16 -1.99 19.20
CA ALA A 81 -3.31 -1.39 19.88
C ALA A 81 -4.63 -2.07 19.45
N VAL A 82 -5.17 -2.91 20.32
CA VAL A 82 -6.42 -3.68 20.07
C VAL A 82 -7.59 -2.75 19.76
N ASP A 83 -7.76 -1.67 20.52
CA ASP A 83 -8.85 -0.69 20.34
C ASP A 83 -8.86 -0.04 18.95
N GLU A 84 -7.69 0.14 18.35
CA GLU A 84 -7.54 0.70 17.00
C GLU A 84 -7.64 -0.36 15.91
N ALA A 85 -7.19 -1.60 16.18
CA ALA A 85 -7.19 -2.70 15.23
C ALA A 85 -8.59 -3.24 14.94
N VAL A 86 -9.41 -3.45 15.98
CA VAL A 86 -10.76 -4.04 15.87
C VAL A 86 -11.66 -3.29 14.87
N PRO A 87 -11.90 -1.97 14.98
CA PRO A 87 -12.80 -1.27 14.06
C PRO A 87 -12.27 -1.22 12.62
N LYS A 88 -10.94 -1.19 12.44
CA LYS A 88 -10.29 -1.18 11.12
C LYS A 88 -10.44 -2.53 10.43
N LEU A 89 -10.15 -3.61 11.15
CA LEU A 89 -10.29 -4.96 10.65
C LEU A 89 -11.76 -5.30 10.36
N ALA A 90 -12.69 -4.92 11.25
CA ALA A 90 -14.12 -5.09 11.00
C ALA A 90 -14.59 -4.42 9.70
N LYS A 91 -14.12 -3.19 9.45
CA LYS A 91 -14.40 -2.47 8.20
C LYS A 91 -13.79 -3.16 6.98
N ALA A 92 -12.58 -3.69 7.09
CA ALA A 92 -11.91 -4.42 6.02
C ALA A 92 -12.64 -5.72 5.66
N ILE A 93 -12.97 -6.55 6.66
CA ILE A 93 -13.70 -7.81 6.47
C ILE A 93 -15.06 -7.52 5.82
N LYS A 94 -15.80 -6.54 6.35
CA LYS A 94 -17.10 -6.14 5.78
C LYS A 94 -16.97 -5.70 4.32
N TRP A 95 -15.99 -4.86 4.00
CA TRP A 95 -15.80 -4.40 2.62
C TRP A 95 -15.42 -5.55 1.68
N ARG A 96 -14.57 -6.50 2.12
CA ARG A 96 -14.23 -7.69 1.33
C ARG A 96 -15.46 -8.53 1.01
N GLN A 97 -16.39 -8.66 1.96
CA GLN A 97 -17.68 -9.33 1.79
C GLN A 97 -18.59 -8.56 0.84
N ASP A 98 -18.82 -7.26 1.10
CA ASP A 98 -19.72 -6.41 0.30
C ASP A 98 -19.24 -6.30 -1.16
N PHE A 99 -17.92 -6.18 -1.37
CA PHE A 99 -17.29 -6.09 -2.69
C PHE A 99 -17.03 -7.46 -3.34
N ARG A 100 -17.34 -8.57 -2.63
CA ARG A 100 -17.15 -9.95 -3.11
C ARG A 100 -15.73 -10.26 -3.59
N VAL A 101 -14.74 -9.75 -2.86
CA VAL A 101 -13.32 -9.97 -3.18
C VAL A 101 -12.95 -11.45 -3.34
N PRO A 102 -13.44 -12.39 -2.51
CA PRO A 102 -13.14 -13.81 -2.68
C PRO A 102 -13.66 -14.43 -4.00
N GLU A 103 -14.66 -13.81 -4.64
CA GLU A 103 -15.25 -14.28 -5.90
C GLU A 103 -14.43 -13.80 -7.13
N LEU A 104 -13.45 -12.90 -6.94
CA LEU A 104 -12.66 -12.35 -8.04
C LEU A 104 -11.64 -13.37 -8.57
N SER A 105 -11.79 -13.73 -9.84
CA SER A 105 -10.85 -14.55 -10.60
C SER A 105 -10.34 -13.83 -11.84
N GLU A 106 -9.29 -14.36 -12.47
CA GLU A 106 -8.75 -13.82 -13.73
C GLU A 106 -9.83 -13.83 -14.83
N GLU A 107 -10.66 -14.87 -14.87
CA GLU A 107 -11.79 -15.00 -15.77
C GLU A 107 -12.85 -13.91 -15.53
N SER A 108 -13.14 -13.60 -14.26
CA SER A 108 -14.14 -12.59 -13.90
C SER A 108 -13.76 -11.18 -14.34
N VAL A 109 -12.46 -10.87 -14.45
CA VAL A 109 -11.94 -9.55 -14.86
C VAL A 109 -11.27 -9.59 -16.24
N LYS A 110 -11.44 -10.67 -17.00
CA LYS A 110 -10.69 -10.99 -18.22
C LYS A 110 -10.66 -9.84 -19.23
N GLY A 111 -11.80 -9.19 -19.44
CA GLY A 111 -11.94 -8.12 -20.44
C GLY A 111 -10.95 -6.98 -20.23
N LEU A 112 -10.84 -6.47 -19.00
CA LEU A 112 -9.88 -5.41 -18.69
C LEU A 112 -8.49 -5.96 -18.39
N TYR A 113 -8.38 -7.15 -17.81
CA TYR A 113 -7.10 -7.78 -17.53
C TYR A 113 -6.25 -7.94 -18.80
N GLN A 114 -6.87 -8.35 -19.91
CA GLN A 114 -6.19 -8.54 -21.20
C GLN A 114 -5.71 -7.24 -21.86
N THR A 115 -6.17 -6.05 -21.42
CA THR A 115 -5.66 -4.77 -21.94
C THR A 115 -4.21 -4.50 -21.54
N GLY A 116 -3.73 -5.20 -20.49
CA GLY A 116 -2.41 -4.97 -19.92
C GLY A 116 -2.21 -3.55 -19.41
N LYS A 117 -3.29 -2.91 -18.93
CA LYS A 117 -3.21 -1.60 -18.26
C LYS A 117 -2.71 -1.71 -16.83
N ALA A 118 -2.82 -2.89 -16.23
CA ALA A 118 -2.16 -3.22 -14.98
C ALA A 118 -1.93 -4.73 -14.91
N TYR A 119 -0.85 -5.15 -14.26
CA TYR A 119 -0.48 -6.56 -14.10
C TYR A 119 0.48 -6.75 -12.93
N VAL A 120 0.47 -7.94 -12.33
CA VAL A 120 1.51 -8.37 -11.39
C VAL A 120 2.65 -8.96 -12.22
N HIS A 121 3.85 -8.42 -12.07
CA HIS A 121 5.05 -8.88 -12.75
C HIS A 121 5.52 -10.23 -12.19
N ASP A 122 6.07 -11.09 -13.04
CA ASP A 122 6.47 -12.46 -12.67
C ASP A 122 7.71 -12.49 -11.75
N SER A 123 8.54 -11.46 -11.81
CA SER A 123 9.73 -11.30 -10.96
C SER A 123 9.48 -10.35 -9.79
N PHE A 124 10.11 -10.64 -8.67
CA PHE A 124 10.19 -9.78 -7.50
C PHE A 124 11.16 -8.60 -7.71
N ASP A 125 11.02 -7.56 -6.90
CA ASP A 125 12.04 -6.51 -6.82
C ASP A 125 13.30 -6.99 -6.06
N ILE A 126 14.31 -6.12 -5.96
CA ILE A 126 15.56 -6.41 -5.25
C ILE A 126 15.39 -6.72 -3.75
N ASN A 127 14.23 -6.40 -3.17
CA ASN A 127 13.88 -6.67 -1.77
C ASN A 127 12.96 -7.89 -1.64
N GLY A 128 12.72 -8.65 -2.71
CA GLY A 128 11.85 -9.82 -2.71
C GLY A 128 10.36 -9.50 -2.74
N ARG A 129 9.96 -8.29 -3.13
CA ARG A 129 8.55 -7.85 -3.10
C ARG A 129 7.84 -8.12 -4.41
N PRO A 130 6.58 -8.61 -4.39
CA PRO A 130 5.75 -8.67 -5.58
C PRO A 130 5.61 -7.29 -6.22
N VAL A 131 5.68 -7.21 -7.54
CA VAL A 131 5.63 -5.94 -8.28
C VAL A 131 4.32 -5.82 -9.05
N LEU A 132 3.49 -4.85 -8.70
CA LEU A 132 2.26 -4.48 -9.40
C LEU A 132 2.56 -3.30 -10.33
N VAL A 133 2.50 -3.51 -11.65
CA VAL A 133 2.73 -2.48 -12.65
C VAL A 133 1.41 -1.93 -13.16
N VAL A 134 1.30 -0.61 -13.30
CA VAL A 134 0.14 0.11 -13.84
C VAL A 134 0.61 1.02 -14.97
N VAL A 135 0.04 0.87 -16.15
CA VAL A 135 0.29 1.71 -17.33
C VAL A 135 -0.84 2.73 -17.45
N ALA A 136 -0.66 3.91 -16.87
CA ALA A 136 -1.73 4.88 -16.67
C ALA A 136 -2.32 5.40 -18.00
N ALA A 137 -1.51 5.47 -19.06
CA ALA A 137 -1.94 5.86 -20.40
C ALA A 137 -2.99 4.91 -21.04
N LYS A 138 -3.19 3.72 -20.48
CA LYS A 138 -4.21 2.75 -20.92
C LYS A 138 -5.53 2.84 -20.12
N HIS A 139 -5.60 3.72 -19.12
CA HIS A 139 -6.83 3.96 -18.38
C HIS A 139 -7.68 4.97 -19.13
N PHE A 140 -8.90 4.58 -19.54
CA PHE A 140 -9.80 5.48 -20.27
C PHE A 140 -11.19 5.43 -19.61
N PRO A 141 -11.48 6.32 -18.65
CA PRO A 141 -12.73 6.30 -17.87
C PRO A 141 -13.98 6.41 -18.74
N SER A 142 -13.89 7.10 -19.87
CA SER A 142 -15.00 7.26 -20.82
C SER A 142 -15.30 6.02 -21.65
N LYS A 143 -14.38 5.04 -21.70
CA LYS A 143 -14.47 3.83 -22.54
C LYS A 143 -14.56 2.54 -21.73
N GLN A 144 -14.27 2.60 -20.43
CA GLN A 144 -14.12 1.44 -19.55
C GLN A 144 -15.11 1.58 -18.41
N ASP A 145 -15.82 0.50 -18.09
CA ASP A 145 -16.75 0.49 -16.98
C ASP A 145 -16.02 0.69 -15.65
N SER A 146 -16.57 1.58 -14.80
CA SER A 146 -15.95 1.94 -13.53
C SER A 146 -15.89 0.74 -12.58
N LEU A 147 -16.97 -0.04 -12.47
CA LEU A 147 -17.01 -1.18 -11.55
C LEU A 147 -16.05 -2.28 -12.02
N GLU A 148 -15.94 -2.52 -13.32
CA GLU A 148 -14.96 -3.47 -13.86
C GLU A 148 -13.51 -3.01 -13.59
N ASN A 149 -13.23 -1.71 -13.66
CA ASN A 149 -11.92 -1.15 -13.27
C ASN A 149 -11.62 -1.39 -11.79
N GLU A 150 -12.61 -1.15 -10.93
CA GLU A 150 -12.51 -1.38 -9.49
C GLU A 150 -12.26 -2.85 -9.16
N LYS A 151 -12.99 -3.77 -9.81
CA LYS A 151 -12.78 -5.24 -9.68
C LYS A 151 -11.39 -5.66 -10.13
N LEU A 152 -10.91 -5.15 -11.28
CA LEU A 152 -9.56 -5.42 -11.75
C LEU A 152 -8.50 -4.97 -10.72
N CYS A 153 -8.69 -3.77 -10.15
CA CYS A 153 -7.79 -3.25 -9.12
C CYS A 153 -7.76 -4.16 -7.88
N ALA A 154 -8.92 -4.51 -7.32
CA ALA A 154 -9.00 -5.40 -6.17
C ALA A 154 -8.40 -6.78 -6.47
N PHE A 155 -8.69 -7.35 -7.65
CA PHE A 155 -8.12 -8.62 -8.09
C PHE A 155 -6.60 -8.58 -8.16
N LEU A 156 -6.00 -7.54 -8.76
CA LEU A 156 -4.55 -7.43 -8.92
C LEU A 156 -3.83 -7.22 -7.59
N VAL A 157 -4.42 -6.45 -6.66
CA VAL A 157 -3.88 -6.30 -5.30
C VAL A 157 -3.92 -7.65 -4.57
N GLU A 158 -5.03 -8.38 -4.62
CA GLU A 158 -5.12 -9.73 -4.04
C GLU A 158 -4.18 -10.73 -4.70
N LYS A 159 -3.95 -10.63 -6.01
CA LYS A 159 -2.99 -11.45 -6.74
C LYS A 159 -1.56 -11.16 -6.27
N ALA A 160 -1.21 -9.89 -6.06
CA ALA A 160 0.10 -9.51 -5.51
C ALA A 160 0.28 -9.99 -4.07
N LEU A 161 -0.74 -9.87 -3.22
CA LEU A 161 -0.73 -10.37 -1.84
C LEU A 161 -0.54 -11.88 -1.76
N ARG A 162 -1.20 -12.64 -2.64
CA ARG A 162 -1.04 -14.11 -2.73
C ARG A 162 0.37 -14.54 -3.12
N ASN A 163 1.12 -13.66 -3.80
CA ASN A 163 2.48 -13.92 -4.23
C ASN A 163 3.52 -13.45 -3.20
N LEU A 164 3.12 -12.94 -2.03
CA LEU A 164 4.07 -12.54 -0.99
C LEU A 164 4.88 -13.75 -0.51
N PRO A 165 6.23 -13.69 -0.59
CA PRO A 165 7.08 -14.70 0.03
C PRO A 165 6.91 -14.72 1.55
N MET A 166 7.18 -15.87 2.17
CA MET A 166 7.21 -15.95 3.64
C MET A 166 8.23 -14.96 4.21
N GLY A 167 7.79 -14.15 5.18
CA GLY A 167 8.63 -13.13 5.81
C GLY A 167 8.66 -11.79 5.08
N THR A 168 8.04 -11.67 3.91
CA THR A 168 7.81 -10.39 3.23
C THR A 168 6.42 -9.88 3.56
N ASP A 169 6.34 -8.59 3.85
CA ASP A 169 5.12 -7.93 4.29
C ASP A 169 4.77 -6.75 3.39
N ASN A 170 5.25 -6.68 2.14
CA ASN A 170 5.03 -5.51 1.31
C ASN A 170 5.07 -5.81 -0.20
N ILE A 171 4.30 -5.02 -0.95
CA ILE A 171 4.27 -5.04 -2.42
C ILE A 171 4.82 -3.72 -2.96
N LEU A 172 5.34 -3.75 -4.19
CA LEU A 172 5.80 -2.57 -4.92
C LEU A 172 4.82 -2.26 -6.06
N GLY A 173 4.14 -1.12 -5.99
CA GLY A 173 3.41 -0.53 -7.11
C GLY A 173 4.33 0.30 -8.01
N ILE A 174 4.30 0.10 -9.32
CA ILE A 174 4.99 0.92 -10.31
C ILE A 174 3.94 1.52 -11.24
N PHE A 175 3.78 2.85 -11.19
CA PHE A 175 2.85 3.58 -12.04
C PHE A 175 3.64 4.27 -13.16
N ASP A 176 3.52 3.73 -14.37
CA ASP A 176 4.06 4.30 -15.58
C ASP A 176 3.12 5.38 -16.13
N LEU A 177 3.56 6.64 -16.05
CA LEU A 177 2.82 7.81 -16.51
C LEU A 177 3.27 8.27 -17.91
N ARG A 178 4.14 7.53 -18.61
CA ARG A 178 4.51 7.87 -19.99
C ARG A 178 3.25 7.81 -20.87
N GLY A 179 2.98 8.90 -21.57
CA GLY A 179 1.79 9.04 -22.41
C GLY A 179 0.49 9.30 -21.63
N PHE A 180 0.54 9.50 -20.32
CA PHE A 180 -0.64 9.90 -19.55
C PHE A 180 -1.09 11.31 -19.93
N GLY A 181 -2.36 11.45 -20.29
CA GLY A 181 -3.01 12.72 -20.63
C GLY A 181 -4.29 12.96 -19.82
N VAL A 182 -4.96 14.08 -20.11
CA VAL A 182 -6.19 14.50 -19.41
C VAL A 182 -7.31 13.45 -19.53
N GLU A 183 -7.41 12.80 -20.68
CA GLU A 183 -8.38 11.73 -20.97
C GLU A 183 -8.20 10.46 -20.13
N ASN A 184 -7.03 10.28 -19.51
CA ASN A 184 -6.75 9.18 -18.60
C ASN A 184 -7.04 9.53 -17.14
N GLY A 185 -7.32 10.80 -16.82
CA GLY A 185 -7.53 11.26 -15.45
C GLY A 185 -8.84 10.75 -14.86
N ASP A 186 -8.76 10.12 -13.68
CA ASP A 186 -9.92 9.53 -13.02
C ASP A 186 -9.87 9.71 -11.50
N LEU A 187 -10.43 10.81 -11.01
CA LEU A 187 -10.47 11.11 -9.58
C LEU A 187 -11.35 10.15 -8.78
N GLN A 188 -12.37 9.54 -9.41
CA GLN A 188 -13.23 8.59 -8.72
C GLN A 188 -12.50 7.26 -8.52
N PHE A 189 -11.81 6.80 -9.57
CA PHE A 189 -10.97 5.61 -9.46
C PHE A 189 -9.81 5.81 -8.50
N LEU A 190 -9.18 6.98 -8.43
CA LEU A 190 -8.15 7.25 -7.42
C LEU A 190 -8.68 7.15 -5.98
N LYS A 191 -9.89 7.69 -5.72
CA LYS A 191 -10.55 7.52 -4.41
C LYS A 191 -10.87 6.06 -4.11
N PHE A 192 -11.25 5.29 -5.13
CA PHE A 192 -11.42 3.85 -4.98
C PHE A 192 -10.09 3.16 -4.67
N LEU A 193 -9.04 3.46 -5.42
CA LEU A 193 -7.69 2.89 -5.25
C LEU A 193 -7.20 3.11 -3.82
N ASP A 194 -7.31 4.33 -3.30
CA ASP A 194 -6.96 4.67 -1.93
C ASP A 194 -7.74 3.81 -0.92
N ARG A 195 -9.05 3.65 -1.13
CA ARG A 195 -9.91 2.83 -0.27
C ARG A 195 -9.57 1.34 -0.37
N CYS A 196 -9.35 0.84 -1.58
CA CYS A 196 -9.02 -0.55 -1.88
C CYS A 196 -7.70 -0.94 -1.20
N VAL A 197 -6.65 -0.14 -1.42
CA VAL A 197 -5.36 -0.32 -0.76
C VAL A 197 -5.48 -0.24 0.76
N LEU A 198 -6.25 0.73 1.28
CA LEU A 198 -6.45 0.88 2.72
C LEU A 198 -7.10 -0.34 3.37
N LEU A 199 -8.07 -0.95 2.71
CA LEU A 199 -8.87 -2.07 3.25
C LEU A 199 -8.23 -3.44 2.95
N LEU A 200 -7.36 -3.54 1.95
CA LEU A 200 -6.65 -4.77 1.60
C LEU A 200 -5.25 -4.87 2.24
N LEU A 201 -4.55 -3.75 2.40
CA LEU A 201 -3.14 -3.73 2.79
C LEU A 201 -2.89 -3.13 4.19
N SER A 202 -3.93 -2.85 4.99
CA SER A 202 -3.82 -2.32 6.36
C SER A 202 -2.73 -1.24 6.52
N GLN A 203 -2.96 -0.05 5.96
CA GLN A 203 -2.05 1.13 5.95
C GLN A 203 -0.53 0.87 6.05
N ALA A 204 0.10 0.63 4.91
CA ALA A 204 1.48 0.99 4.70
C ALA A 204 1.75 2.48 4.93
N ALA A 205 2.93 2.83 5.42
CA ALA A 205 3.56 4.08 5.01
C ALA A 205 3.78 4.03 3.49
N TRP A 206 3.04 4.81 2.72
CA TRP A 206 3.28 4.99 1.29
C TRP A 206 4.61 5.72 1.13
N ARG A 207 5.69 4.98 0.94
CA ARG A 207 6.94 5.57 0.46
C ARG A 207 6.81 5.66 -1.05
N SER A 208 6.46 6.84 -1.53
CA SER A 208 6.52 7.16 -2.94
C SER A 208 7.91 7.69 -3.29
N SER A 209 8.48 7.18 -4.38
CA SER A 209 9.60 7.82 -5.06
C SER A 209 9.17 8.15 -6.49
N ILE A 210 9.54 9.34 -6.95
CA ILE A 210 9.25 9.80 -8.30
C ILE A 210 10.56 9.81 -9.07
N CYS A 211 10.60 9.06 -10.17
CA CYS A 211 11.73 9.06 -11.10
C CYS A 211 11.20 9.34 -12.50
N GLY A 212 11.36 10.57 -12.98
CA GLY A 212 10.82 11.01 -14.27
C GLY A 212 9.31 10.83 -14.36
N CYS A 213 8.85 10.00 -15.30
CA CYS A 213 7.43 9.68 -15.52
C CYS A 213 6.95 8.44 -14.74
N THR A 214 7.72 7.95 -13.77
CA THR A 214 7.37 6.76 -12.99
C THR A 214 7.20 7.11 -11.52
N ILE A 215 6.08 6.70 -10.94
CA ILE A 215 5.86 6.73 -9.50
C ILE A 215 6.00 5.30 -8.97
N CYS A 216 6.96 5.09 -8.09
CA CYS A 216 7.10 3.84 -7.36
C CYS A 216 6.45 4.01 -5.98
N VAL A 217 5.45 3.20 -5.65
CA VAL A 217 4.76 3.20 -4.37
C VAL A 217 5.06 1.89 -3.66
N SER A 218 5.73 1.95 -2.51
CA SER A 218 5.86 0.78 -1.64
C SER A 218 4.66 0.72 -0.69
N ALA A 219 3.95 -0.40 -0.68
CA ALA A 219 2.85 -0.66 0.24
C ALA A 219 3.18 -1.84 1.15
N ASN A 220 3.52 -1.53 2.41
CA ASN A 220 3.55 -2.47 3.53
C ASN A 220 2.15 -2.98 3.92
N VAL A 221 2.13 -4.24 4.30
CA VAL A 221 1.03 -5.09 4.78
C VAL A 221 1.17 -5.29 6.28
N ALA A 222 2.39 -5.19 6.84
CA ALA A 222 2.68 -4.92 8.25
C ALA A 222 4.18 -5.14 8.55
N ALA A 223 4.95 -4.06 8.75
CA ALA A 223 6.38 -4.16 9.09
C ALA A 223 6.59 -4.76 10.50
N CYS A 224 7.47 -5.77 10.60
CA CYS A 224 8.07 -6.25 11.85
C CYS A 224 8.96 -5.19 12.53
#